data_AF-A0A2N2T1C5-F1
#
_entry.id   AF-A0A2N2T1C5-F1
#
_cell.length_a   1.000
_cell.length_b   1.000
_cell.length_c   1.000
_cell.angle_alpha   90.00
_cell.angle_beta   90.00
_cell.angle_gamma   90.00
#
_symmetry.space_group_name_H-M   'P 1'
#
loop_
_entity.id
_entity.type
_entity.pdbx_description
1 polymer ?
#
loop_
_entity_poly.entity_id
_entity_poly.type
_entity_poly.pdbx_seq_one_letter_code
_entity_poly.pdbx_strand_id
1 'polypeptide(L)'
;MKINTFNYPQSTVNSEANFRVPSAKILHGKTVAKFDQLTRSRLSKNFILRDFLFCTASAAQGLSNFPENPDTVIKAGHALCDRLLEPILAHFGRFAITYGYQSRESMDCDLAKFTKLVRPNCSSPHHWDRFTFGDDVYARIDILPFCVEDGEVDKIEFGNWLMHNLDIDLCMTWTRSNVFCLTIGPMPRRCWVQWGRPALDEPKQQMLMGADYWQRVYPALPESQRPKYGPSFTGGSMHWRGV
;
A
#
# COMPACT_ATOMS: atom_id res chain seq x y z
N MET A 1 5.20 24.96 32.96
CA MET A 1 6.31 24.75 32.02
C MET A 1 6.38 25.97 31.12
N LYS A 2 7.41 26.82 31.27
CA LYS A 2 7.53 28.09 30.50
C LYS A 2 8.06 27.76 29.10
N ILE A 3 7.35 28.21 28.08
CA ILE A 3 7.73 28.04 26.67
C ILE A 3 8.78 29.11 26.37
N ASN A 4 10.03 28.69 26.12
CA ASN A 4 11.07 29.58 25.62
C ASN A 4 10.75 29.93 24.16
N THR A 5 10.45 31.20 23.89
CA THR A 5 10.41 31.76 22.55
C THR A 5 11.84 31.87 22.02
N PHE A 6 12.22 30.98 21.11
CA PHE A 6 13.44 31.12 20.32
C PHE A 6 13.26 32.25 19.29
N ASN A 7 13.98 33.35 19.48
CA ASN A 7 14.13 34.37 18.45
C ASN A 7 15.08 33.85 17.37
N TYR A 8 14.55 33.53 16.20
CA TYR A 8 15.36 33.29 15.01
C TYR A 8 15.99 34.61 14.53
N PRO A 9 17.28 34.66 14.19
CA PRO A 9 17.86 35.82 13.53
C PRO A 9 17.20 36.01 12.16
N GLN A 10 16.78 37.23 11.84
CA GLN A 10 16.32 37.57 10.49
C GLN A 10 17.50 37.45 9.53
N SER A 11 17.56 36.36 8.78
CA SER A 11 18.44 36.27 7.61
C SER A 11 17.95 37.26 6.57
N THR A 12 18.80 38.22 6.20
CA THR A 12 18.63 39.05 5.00
C THR A 12 18.62 38.11 3.79
N VAL A 13 17.44 37.73 3.32
CA VAL A 13 17.30 36.96 2.09
C VAL A 13 17.54 37.91 0.93
N ASN A 14 18.68 37.74 0.25
CA ASN A 14 18.93 38.34 -1.06
C ASN A 14 17.77 37.95 -1.99
N SER A 15 17.03 38.96 -2.46
CA SER A 15 15.79 38.84 -3.22
C SER A 15 15.96 38.43 -4.70
N GLU A 16 17.06 37.76 -5.08
CA GLU A 16 17.35 37.46 -6.50
C GLU A 16 17.90 36.05 -6.74
N ALA A 17 17.62 35.09 -5.87
CA ALA A 17 17.72 33.69 -6.27
C ALA A 17 16.53 33.38 -7.19
N ASN A 18 16.73 33.53 -8.50
CA ASN A 18 15.83 33.04 -9.55
C ASN A 18 15.64 31.53 -9.40
N PHE A 19 14.72 31.13 -8.51
CA PHE A 19 14.24 29.76 -8.42
C PHE A 19 13.38 29.53 -9.67
N ARG A 20 14.04 29.22 -10.80
CA ARG A 20 13.35 28.70 -11.97
C ARG A 20 12.76 27.36 -11.56
N VAL A 21 11.47 27.37 -11.24
CA VAL A 21 10.67 26.14 -11.27
C VAL A 21 10.94 25.53 -12.64
N PRO A 22 11.52 24.30 -12.74
CA PRO A 22 11.70 23.62 -14.01
C PRO A 22 10.37 23.67 -14.75
N SER A 23 10.39 23.80 -16.08
CA SER A 23 9.21 23.92 -16.94
C SER A 23 8.25 22.75 -16.70
N ALA A 24 7.45 22.81 -15.64
CA ALA A 24 6.43 21.85 -15.34
C ALA A 24 5.46 21.91 -16.50
N LYS A 25 5.08 20.76 -17.07
CA LYS A 25 4.01 20.70 -18.06
C LYS A 25 2.82 21.44 -17.46
N ILE A 26 2.54 22.64 -17.97
CA ILE A 26 1.40 23.44 -17.50
C ILE A 26 0.15 22.66 -17.90
N LEU A 27 -0.46 21.99 -16.93
CA LEU A 27 -1.77 21.37 -17.12
C LEU A 27 -2.74 22.52 -17.37
N HIS A 28 -3.27 22.60 -18.60
CA HIS A 28 -4.22 23.65 -18.99
C HIS A 28 -5.46 23.57 -18.09
N GLY A 29 -6.17 24.68 -17.88
CA GLY A 29 -7.28 24.75 -16.91
C GLY A 29 -8.37 23.67 -17.04
N LYS A 30 -8.64 23.19 -18.27
CA LYS A 30 -9.56 22.05 -18.52
C LYS A 30 -9.04 20.71 -17.97
N THR A 31 -7.72 20.54 -17.91
CA THR A 31 -7.06 19.36 -17.35
C THR A 31 -7.11 19.38 -15.82
N VAL A 32 -6.87 20.53 -15.18
CA VAL A 32 -6.94 20.66 -13.71
C VAL A 32 -8.34 20.32 -13.18
N ALA A 33 -9.39 20.82 -13.83
CA ALA A 33 -10.78 20.53 -13.44
C ALA A 33 -11.12 19.03 -13.54
N LYS A 34 -10.70 18.36 -14.63
CA LYS A 34 -10.90 16.91 -14.80
C LYS A 34 -10.16 16.10 -13.73
N PHE A 35 -8.95 16.52 -13.36
CA PHE A 35 -8.17 15.88 -12.30
C PHE A 35 -8.88 16.03 -10.95
N ASP A 36 -9.30 17.25 -10.62
CA ASP A 36 -9.99 17.54 -9.37
C ASP A 36 -11.29 16.74 -9.24
N GLN A 37 -12.08 16.61 -10.33
CA GLN A 37 -13.26 15.76 -10.37
C GLN A 37 -12.91 14.28 -10.14
N LEU A 38 -11.93 13.73 -10.88
CA LEU A 38 -11.55 12.33 -10.74
C LEU A 38 -11.10 12.00 -9.31
N THR A 39 -10.21 12.81 -8.75
CA THR A 39 -9.66 12.58 -7.41
C THR A 39 -10.69 12.69 -6.29
N ARG A 40 -11.83 13.34 -6.52
CA ARG A 40 -12.95 13.41 -5.56
C ARG A 40 -13.93 12.23 -5.68
N SER A 41 -13.67 11.27 -6.57
CA SER A 41 -14.47 10.06 -6.67
C SER A 41 -14.51 9.36 -5.31
N ARG A 42 -15.73 9.13 -4.81
CA ARG A 42 -15.96 8.47 -3.52
C ARG A 42 -15.78 6.97 -3.71
N LEU A 43 -14.85 6.38 -2.96
CA LEU A 43 -14.54 4.95 -3.03
C LEU A 43 -15.29 4.15 -1.96
N SER A 44 -15.65 4.78 -0.85
CA SER A 44 -16.41 4.15 0.23
C SER A 44 -17.02 5.20 1.17
N LYS A 45 -17.50 4.79 2.34
CA LYS A 45 -18.08 5.73 3.31
C LYS A 45 -17.02 6.73 3.77
N ASN A 46 -15.80 6.27 4.00
CA ASN A 46 -14.74 7.04 4.65
C ASN A 46 -13.58 7.44 3.73
N PHE A 47 -13.54 6.98 2.47
CA PHE A 47 -12.41 7.21 1.57
C PHE A 47 -12.81 7.75 0.19
N ILE A 48 -11.98 8.66 -0.34
CA ILE A 48 -12.01 9.16 -1.71
C ILE A 48 -10.72 8.80 -2.45
N LEU A 49 -10.72 8.85 -3.78
CA LEU A 49 -9.53 8.48 -4.57
C LEU A 49 -8.29 9.30 -4.21
N ARG A 50 -8.44 10.59 -3.89
CA ARG A 50 -7.33 11.49 -3.52
C ARG A 50 -6.51 10.98 -2.35
N ASP A 51 -7.13 10.27 -1.40
CA ASP A 51 -6.46 9.75 -0.20
C ASP A 51 -5.31 8.79 -0.54
N PHE A 52 -5.29 8.26 -1.76
CA PHE A 52 -4.35 7.25 -2.22
C PHE A 52 -3.32 7.79 -3.22
N LEU A 53 -3.47 9.00 -3.75
CA LEU A 53 -2.67 9.48 -4.89
C LEU A 53 -1.35 10.17 -4.50
N PHE A 54 -1.10 10.44 -3.22
CA PHE A 54 0.16 11.05 -2.80
C PHE A 54 1.30 10.02 -2.79
N CYS A 55 2.42 10.35 -3.43
CA CYS A 55 3.65 9.58 -3.41
C CYS A 55 4.85 10.51 -3.23
N THR A 56 5.57 10.38 -2.11
CA THR A 56 6.75 11.20 -1.79
C THR A 56 7.83 11.08 -2.87
N ALA A 57 8.06 9.87 -3.39
CA ALA A 57 9.08 9.63 -4.42
C ALA A 57 8.72 10.29 -5.75
N SER A 58 7.44 10.24 -6.18
CA SER A 58 6.98 10.94 -7.39
C SER A 58 7.07 12.45 -7.21
N ALA A 59 6.63 12.96 -6.05
CA ALA A 59 6.68 14.38 -5.73
C ALA A 59 8.12 14.93 -5.72
N ALA A 60 9.06 14.22 -5.11
CA ALA A 60 10.48 14.61 -5.09
C ALA A 60 11.13 14.64 -6.48
N GLN A 61 10.59 13.88 -7.44
CA GLN A 61 11.07 13.81 -8.82
C GLN A 61 10.26 14.71 -9.77
N GLY A 62 9.23 15.41 -9.29
CA GLY A 62 8.34 16.20 -10.14
C GLY A 62 7.47 15.38 -11.10
N LEU A 63 7.23 14.10 -10.80
CA LEU A 63 6.45 13.19 -11.63
C LEU A 63 4.95 13.25 -11.26
N SER A 64 4.09 13.04 -12.24
CA SER A 64 2.66 12.94 -11.98
C SER A 64 2.33 11.55 -11.45
N ASN A 65 1.68 11.48 -10.29
CA ASN A 65 1.14 10.23 -9.77
C ASN A 65 -0.33 10.01 -10.19
N PHE A 66 -0.70 10.49 -11.38
CA PHE A 66 -2.07 10.42 -11.88
C PHE A 66 -2.38 9.04 -12.49
N PRO A 67 -3.61 8.52 -12.32
CA PRO A 67 -4.04 7.27 -12.95
C PRO A 67 -4.05 7.30 -14.48
N GLU A 68 -3.59 6.22 -15.13
CA GLU A 68 -3.68 6.06 -16.58
C GLU A 68 -5.08 5.61 -16.99
N ASN A 69 -5.71 4.73 -16.19
CA ASN A 69 -7.06 4.22 -16.43
C ASN A 69 -7.98 4.53 -15.23
N PRO A 70 -8.70 5.67 -15.27
CA PRO A 70 -9.59 6.13 -14.20
C PRO A 70 -10.61 5.10 -13.71
N ASP A 71 -11.26 4.37 -14.62
CA ASP A 71 -12.29 3.41 -14.24
C ASP A 71 -11.68 2.20 -13.51
N THR A 72 -10.52 1.72 -13.96
CA THR A 72 -9.80 0.61 -13.34
C THR A 72 -9.30 0.98 -11.94
N VAL A 73 -8.71 2.17 -11.77
CA VAL A 73 -8.25 2.61 -10.44
C VAL A 73 -9.41 2.83 -9.47
N ILE A 74 -10.55 3.32 -9.94
CA ILE A 74 -11.77 3.48 -9.12
C ILE A 74 -12.31 2.10 -8.72
N LYS A 75 -12.43 1.17 -9.67
CA LYS A 75 -12.85 -0.22 -9.40
C LYS A 75 -11.95 -0.88 -8.35
N ALA A 76 -10.64 -0.74 -8.50
CA ALA A 76 -9.66 -1.28 -7.56
C ALA A 76 -9.73 -0.59 -6.19
N GLY A 77 -9.91 0.73 -6.16
CA GLY A 77 -10.06 1.53 -4.94
C GLY A 77 -11.32 1.18 -4.15
N HIS A 78 -12.46 0.98 -4.82
CA HIS A 78 -13.70 0.49 -4.19
C HIS A 78 -13.46 -0.85 -3.50
N ALA A 79 -12.92 -1.83 -4.23
CA ALA A 79 -12.66 -3.15 -3.70
C ALA A 79 -11.67 -3.14 -2.53
N LEU A 80 -10.62 -2.32 -2.61
CA LEU A 80 -9.65 -2.16 -1.52
C LEU A 80 -10.31 -1.58 -0.26
N CYS A 81 -11.16 -0.56 -0.42
CA CYS A 81 -11.86 0.04 0.70
C CYS A 81 -12.83 -0.94 1.35
N ASP A 82 -13.67 -1.60 0.56
CA ASP A 82 -14.73 -2.46 1.08
C ASP A 82 -14.19 -3.74 1.72
N ARG A 83 -13.15 -4.35 1.11
CA ARG A 83 -12.61 -5.63 1.57
C ARG A 83 -11.64 -5.49 2.74
N LEU A 84 -10.89 -4.38 2.80
CA LEU A 84 -9.84 -4.19 3.79
C LEU A 84 -10.06 -2.97 4.68
N LEU A 85 -10.10 -1.76 4.10
CA LEU A 85 -9.92 -0.53 4.88
C LEU A 85 -11.12 -0.18 5.77
N GLU A 86 -12.34 -0.35 5.27
CA GLU A 86 -13.56 -0.10 6.05
C GLU A 86 -13.69 -1.11 7.22
N PRO A 87 -13.48 -2.43 7.03
CA PRO A 87 -13.39 -3.38 8.14
C PRO A 87 -12.31 -3.05 9.18
N ILE A 88 -11.10 -2.67 8.74
CA ILE A 88 -10.01 -2.29 9.65
C ILE A 88 -10.41 -1.05 10.46
N LEU A 89 -10.95 -0.03 9.79
CA LEU A 89 -11.38 1.21 10.42
C LEU A 89 -12.50 0.96 11.44
N ALA A 90 -13.46 0.10 11.10
CA ALA A 90 -14.57 -0.24 11.97
C ALA A 90 -14.13 -1.03 13.21
N HIS A 91 -13.12 -1.88 13.09
CA HIS A 91 -12.65 -2.72 14.20
C HIS A 91 -11.60 -2.05 15.09
N PHE A 92 -10.59 -1.41 14.48
CA PHE A 92 -9.43 -0.86 15.17
C PHE A 92 -9.40 0.66 15.25
N GLY A 93 -10.30 1.35 14.54
CA GLY A 93 -10.27 2.81 14.47
C GLY A 93 -9.25 3.34 13.45
N ARG A 94 -8.84 4.60 13.63
CA ARG A 94 -8.09 5.35 12.62
C ARG A 94 -6.69 4.75 12.37
N PHE A 95 -6.26 4.84 11.12
CA PHE A 95 -4.91 4.55 10.66
C PHE A 95 -4.49 5.60 9.63
N ALA A 96 -3.18 5.73 9.40
CA ALA A 96 -2.67 6.54 8.30
C ALA A 96 -2.48 5.67 7.05
N ILE A 97 -2.79 6.21 5.87
CA ILE A 97 -2.33 5.66 4.60
C ILE A 97 -0.95 6.23 4.33
N THR A 98 0.06 5.36 4.27
CA THR A 98 1.45 5.78 4.04
C THR A 98 1.86 5.65 2.58
N TYR A 99 1.23 4.74 1.83
CA TYR A 99 1.46 4.62 0.39
C TYR A 99 0.30 3.91 -0.33
N GLY A 100 -0.34 4.61 -1.26
CA GLY A 100 -1.56 4.14 -1.95
C GLY A 100 -1.32 3.68 -3.37
N TYR A 101 -1.56 4.56 -4.33
CA TYR A 101 -1.44 4.34 -5.76
C TYR A 101 -0.06 4.81 -6.29
N GLN A 102 0.44 4.17 -7.34
CA GLN A 102 1.64 4.52 -8.08
C GLN A 102 1.35 4.50 -9.58
N SER A 103 1.63 5.60 -10.28
CA SER A 103 1.50 5.69 -11.74
C SER A 103 2.58 4.90 -12.47
N ARG A 104 2.30 4.53 -13.72
CA ARG A 104 3.30 3.97 -14.63
C ARG A 104 4.54 4.85 -14.76
N GLU A 105 4.35 6.16 -14.93
CA GLU A 105 5.45 7.13 -15.04
C GLU A 105 6.38 7.04 -13.82
N SER A 106 5.81 7.02 -12.61
CA SER A 106 6.60 6.87 -11.39
C SER A 106 7.26 5.49 -11.30
N MET A 107 6.55 4.43 -11.67
CA MET A 107 7.05 3.06 -11.65
C MET A 107 8.22 2.87 -12.63
N ASP A 108 8.10 3.38 -13.85
CA ASP A 108 9.12 3.27 -14.91
C ASP A 108 10.37 4.07 -14.54
N CYS A 109 10.21 5.23 -13.89
CA CYS A 109 11.34 6.00 -13.37
C CYS A 109 12.08 5.26 -12.25
N ASP A 110 11.37 4.59 -11.33
CA ASP A 110 11.99 3.73 -10.31
C ASP A 110 12.67 2.51 -10.95
N LEU A 111 12.06 1.95 -11.99
CA LEU A 111 12.57 0.79 -12.72
C LEU A 111 13.87 1.08 -13.47
N ALA A 112 14.03 2.28 -14.03
CA ALA A 112 15.30 2.73 -14.60
C ALA A 112 16.46 2.71 -13.59
N LYS A 113 16.14 2.78 -12.29
CA LYS A 113 17.11 2.67 -11.19
C LYS A 113 17.30 1.24 -10.67
N PHE A 114 16.31 0.36 -10.86
CA PHE A 114 16.31 -1.01 -10.33
C PHE A 114 15.88 -2.04 -11.37
N THR A 115 16.81 -2.83 -11.90
CA THR A 115 16.62 -3.86 -12.96
C THR A 115 15.62 -4.99 -12.66
N LYS A 116 14.98 -5.02 -11.47
CA LYS A 116 14.11 -6.11 -11.00
C LYS A 116 12.60 -5.86 -11.17
N LEU A 117 12.15 -4.65 -11.51
CA LEU A 117 10.71 -4.31 -11.55
C LEU A 117 10.00 -4.66 -12.88
N VAL A 118 10.72 -5.01 -13.95
CA VAL A 118 10.15 -5.27 -15.31
C VAL A 118 9.51 -6.66 -15.46
N ARG A 119 9.35 -7.43 -14.38
CA ARG A 119 8.81 -8.79 -14.53
C ARG A 119 7.29 -8.70 -14.79
N PRO A 120 6.74 -9.42 -15.80
CA PRO A 120 5.29 -9.47 -16.03
C PRO A 120 4.53 -9.89 -14.77
N ASN A 121 5.12 -10.81 -14.00
CA ASN A 121 4.58 -11.33 -12.75
C ASN A 121 5.18 -10.61 -11.52
N CYS A 122 5.64 -9.37 -11.66
CA CYS A 122 6.14 -8.61 -10.53
C CYS A 122 4.98 -8.34 -9.57
N SER A 123 5.10 -8.82 -8.33
CA SER A 123 4.16 -8.50 -7.26
C SER A 123 4.33 -7.06 -6.74
N SER A 124 5.10 -6.22 -7.43
CA SER A 124 5.15 -4.77 -7.25
C SER A 124 4.46 -4.20 -8.48
N PRO A 125 3.54 -3.23 -8.36
CA PRO A 125 3.67 -2.10 -7.45
C PRO A 125 2.31 -1.68 -6.89
N HIS A 126 2.28 -0.56 -6.21
CA HIS A 126 1.08 0.19 -5.89
C HIS A 126 0.29 0.67 -7.16
N HIS A 127 0.41 0.01 -8.31
CA HIS A 127 -0.13 0.43 -9.60
C HIS A 127 -1.42 -0.34 -9.91
N TRP A 128 -2.55 0.21 -9.47
CA TRP A 128 -3.84 -0.48 -9.39
C TRP A 128 -4.57 -0.61 -10.73
N ASP A 129 -4.18 0.18 -11.71
CA ASP A 129 -4.72 0.19 -13.07
C ASP A 129 -3.77 -0.47 -14.08
N ARG A 130 -2.80 -1.24 -13.57
CA ARG A 130 -2.02 -2.18 -14.36
C ARG A 130 -2.87 -3.43 -14.55
N PHE A 131 -3.30 -3.70 -15.78
CA PHE A 131 -4.03 -4.91 -16.21
C PHE A 131 -3.20 -6.21 -16.11
N THR A 132 -2.50 -6.41 -14.99
CA THR A 132 -1.63 -7.55 -14.70
C THR A 132 -2.42 -8.86 -14.75
N PHE A 133 -3.69 -8.81 -14.35
CA PHE A 133 -4.62 -9.93 -14.35
C PHE A 133 -5.83 -9.64 -15.26
N GLY A 134 -5.61 -8.99 -16.40
CA GLY A 134 -6.70 -8.51 -17.25
C GLY A 134 -7.59 -7.51 -16.50
N ASP A 135 -8.90 -7.70 -16.54
CA ASP A 135 -9.89 -6.83 -15.91
C ASP A 135 -10.13 -7.13 -14.41
N ASP A 136 -9.45 -8.15 -13.87
CA ASP A 136 -9.58 -8.49 -12.46
C ASP A 136 -8.95 -7.45 -11.53
N VAL A 137 -9.55 -7.32 -10.34
CA VAL A 137 -9.11 -6.37 -9.34
C VAL A 137 -7.78 -6.80 -8.72
N TYR A 138 -6.79 -5.90 -8.78
CA TYR A 138 -5.56 -5.99 -8.00
C TYR A 138 -5.21 -4.61 -7.44
N ALA A 139 -4.96 -4.53 -6.14
CA ALA A 139 -4.57 -3.28 -5.49
C ALA A 139 -3.66 -3.56 -4.29
N ARG A 140 -2.82 -2.59 -3.97
CA ARG A 140 -1.93 -2.62 -2.81
C ARG A 140 -1.94 -1.31 -2.06
N ILE A 141 -1.86 -1.39 -0.74
CA ILE A 141 -1.87 -0.26 0.16
C ILE A 141 -0.89 -0.48 1.31
N ASP A 142 -0.23 0.59 1.72
CA ASP A 142 0.54 0.61 2.97
C ASP A 142 -0.21 1.47 3.98
N ILE A 143 -0.44 0.90 5.16
CA ILE A 143 -1.10 1.58 6.28
C ILE A 143 -0.22 1.54 7.53
N LEU A 144 -0.32 2.60 8.34
CA LEU A 144 0.19 2.66 9.71
C LEU A 144 -0.99 2.67 10.67
N PRO A 145 -1.35 1.52 11.28
CA PRO A 145 -2.42 1.45 12.28
C PRO A 145 -1.99 2.14 13.57
N PHE A 146 -2.74 3.17 13.99
CA PHE A 146 -2.37 3.96 15.17
C PHE A 146 -2.46 3.15 16.46
N CYS A 147 -3.44 2.24 16.59
CA CYS A 147 -3.49 1.35 17.75
C CYS A 147 -2.22 0.49 17.92
N VAL A 148 -1.52 0.14 16.83
CA VAL A 148 -0.23 -0.56 16.91
C VAL A 148 0.92 0.42 17.18
N GLU A 149 0.89 1.59 16.55
CA GLU A 149 1.92 2.63 16.75
C GLU A 149 1.93 3.17 18.19
N ASP A 150 0.75 3.30 18.79
CA ASP A 150 0.53 3.78 20.15
C ASP A 150 0.68 2.65 21.19
N GLY A 151 0.88 1.41 20.75
CA GLY A 151 1.09 0.23 21.61
C GLY A 151 -0.17 -0.31 22.29
N GLU A 152 -1.36 0.07 21.82
CA GLU A 152 -2.65 -0.41 22.32
C GLU A 152 -2.95 -1.85 21.87
N VAL A 153 -2.51 -2.22 20.66
CA VAL A 153 -2.66 -3.55 20.07
C VAL A 153 -1.29 -4.06 19.65
N ASP A 154 -0.96 -5.30 20.02
CA ASP A 154 0.28 -5.92 19.57
C ASP A 154 0.26 -6.12 18.04
N LYS A 155 1.40 -5.90 17.40
CA LYS A 155 1.52 -5.98 15.94
C LYS A 155 1.19 -7.38 15.39
N ILE A 156 1.57 -8.44 16.09
CA ILE A 156 1.27 -9.81 15.69
C ILE A 156 -0.20 -10.10 15.90
N GLU A 157 -0.82 -9.59 16.98
CA GLU A 157 -2.26 -9.66 17.18
C GLU A 157 -3.04 -8.96 16.05
N PHE A 158 -2.67 -7.73 15.69
CA PHE A 158 -3.27 -7.01 14.57
C PHE A 158 -3.14 -7.79 13.26
N GLY A 159 -1.94 -8.28 12.94
CA GLY A 159 -1.70 -9.07 11.73
C GLY A 159 -2.46 -10.40 11.70
N ASN A 160 -2.61 -11.07 12.84
CA ASN A 160 -3.44 -12.28 12.94
C ASN A 160 -4.91 -11.98 12.67
N TRP A 161 -5.45 -10.89 13.23
CA TRP A 161 -6.82 -10.47 12.97
C TRP A 161 -7.04 -10.20 11.48
N LEU A 162 -6.12 -9.47 10.84
CA LEU A 162 -6.18 -9.21 9.41
C LEU A 162 -6.26 -10.50 8.59
N MET A 163 -5.33 -11.44 8.84
CA MET A 163 -5.23 -12.67 8.06
C MET A 163 -6.39 -13.65 8.30
N HIS A 164 -7.07 -13.58 9.44
CA HIS A 164 -8.23 -14.42 9.74
C HIS A 164 -9.55 -13.83 9.26
N ASN A 165 -9.67 -12.50 9.21
CA ASN A 165 -10.97 -11.84 9.03
C ASN A 165 -11.14 -11.16 7.67
N LEU A 166 -10.08 -10.96 6.88
CA LEU A 166 -10.12 -10.17 5.64
C LEU A 166 -9.69 -10.95 4.40
N ASP A 167 -10.16 -10.48 3.25
CA ASP A 167 -9.85 -11.03 1.92
C ASP A 167 -8.46 -10.57 1.43
N ILE A 168 -7.41 -10.81 2.22
CA ILE A 168 -6.02 -10.42 1.90
C ILE A 168 -5.37 -11.44 0.98
N ASP A 169 -4.81 -11.00 -0.15
CA ASP A 169 -3.91 -11.80 -0.98
C ASP A 169 -2.53 -11.92 -0.32
N LEU A 170 -1.92 -10.79 0.06
CA LEU A 170 -0.60 -10.76 0.67
C LEU A 170 -0.53 -9.66 1.74
N CYS A 171 -0.05 -10.04 2.92
CA CYS A 171 0.34 -9.15 4.01
C CYS A 171 1.87 -9.14 4.13
N MET A 172 2.49 -7.96 4.03
CA MET A 172 3.91 -7.76 4.26
C MET A 172 4.11 -6.80 5.43
N THR A 173 5.03 -7.14 6.30
CA THR A 173 5.45 -6.32 7.45
C THR A 173 6.96 -6.26 7.53
N TRP A 174 7.50 -5.38 8.37
CA TRP A 174 8.94 -5.27 8.61
C TRP A 174 9.25 -5.32 10.10
N THR A 175 10.34 -5.95 10.51
CA THR A 175 10.76 -6.04 11.93
C THR A 175 10.83 -4.68 12.63
N ARG A 176 11.23 -3.62 11.90
CA ARG A 176 11.49 -2.28 12.45
C ARG A 176 10.50 -1.19 12.01
N SER A 177 9.30 -1.57 11.59
CA SER A 177 8.25 -0.61 11.20
C SER A 177 6.89 -1.19 11.49
N ASN A 178 5.96 -0.38 11.99
CA ASN A 178 4.57 -0.75 12.19
C ASN A 178 3.71 -0.58 10.93
N VAL A 179 4.32 -0.28 9.77
CA VAL A 179 3.61 -0.26 8.50
C VAL A 179 3.26 -1.68 8.05
N PHE A 180 2.00 -1.85 7.63
CA PHE A 180 1.48 -3.04 6.98
C PHE A 180 1.24 -2.75 5.51
N CYS A 181 1.85 -3.55 4.64
CA CYS A 181 1.63 -3.53 3.21
C CYS A 181 0.68 -4.66 2.84
N LEU A 182 -0.52 -4.30 2.40
CA LEU A 182 -1.65 -5.21 2.18
C LEU A 182 -2.00 -5.22 0.69
N THR A 183 -2.24 -6.41 0.15
CA THR A 183 -2.61 -6.61 -1.26
C THR A 183 -3.94 -7.36 -1.34
N ILE A 184 -4.79 -6.96 -2.28
CA ILE A 184 -5.93 -7.76 -2.78
C ILE A 184 -5.65 -8.21 -4.21
N GLY A 185 -6.16 -9.37 -4.59
CA GLY A 185 -5.98 -9.92 -5.93
C GLY A 185 -6.97 -11.06 -6.22
N PRO A 186 -7.14 -11.46 -7.50
CA PRO A 186 -8.14 -12.45 -7.91
C PRO A 186 -7.81 -13.89 -7.47
N MET A 187 -6.52 -14.20 -7.31
CA MET A 187 -6.01 -15.50 -6.91
C MET A 187 -5.20 -15.35 -5.62
N PRO A 188 -5.87 -15.17 -4.47
CA PRO A 188 -5.22 -14.73 -3.25
C PRO A 188 -4.30 -15.83 -2.70
N ARG A 189 -3.02 -15.46 -2.53
CA ARG A 189 -1.96 -16.31 -1.96
C ARG A 189 -2.16 -16.57 -0.49
N ARG A 190 -2.88 -15.67 0.22
CA ARG A 190 -3.09 -15.70 1.66
C ARG A 190 -1.79 -15.83 2.45
N CYS A 191 -0.76 -15.09 2.03
CA CYS A 191 0.54 -15.13 2.68
C CYS A 191 0.73 -13.95 3.63
N TRP A 192 1.41 -14.19 4.74
CA TRP A 192 1.90 -13.16 5.64
C TRP A 192 3.40 -13.33 5.85
N VAL A 193 4.15 -12.33 5.41
CA VAL A 193 5.62 -12.29 5.50
C VAL A 193 6.08 -11.10 6.33
N GLN A 194 7.13 -11.31 7.12
CA GLN A 194 7.87 -10.25 7.78
C GLN A 194 9.28 -10.16 7.20
N TRP A 195 9.71 -8.95 6.84
CA TRP A 195 11.07 -8.67 6.33
C TRP A 195 11.94 -8.09 7.44
N GLY A 196 13.16 -8.62 7.56
CA GLY A 196 14.16 -8.11 8.50
C GLY A 196 15.40 -7.57 7.79
N ARG A 197 16.35 -7.08 8.59
CA ARG A 197 17.64 -6.55 8.12
C ARG A 197 18.79 -7.47 8.56
N PRO A 198 19.33 -8.31 7.66
CA PRO A 198 20.47 -9.19 7.97
C PRO A 198 21.71 -8.47 8.50
N ALA A 199 21.90 -7.20 8.13
CA ALA A 199 23.00 -6.37 8.65
C ALA A 199 22.87 -6.03 10.14
N LEU A 200 21.72 -6.33 10.76
CA LEU A 200 21.43 -6.17 12.19
C LEU A 200 21.13 -7.52 12.85
N ASP A 201 21.63 -8.62 12.28
CA ASP A 201 21.42 -10.01 12.74
C ASP A 201 19.95 -10.47 12.75
N GLU A 202 19.09 -9.80 11.98
CA GLU A 202 17.69 -10.20 11.79
C GLU A 202 17.54 -11.15 10.59
N PRO A 203 16.62 -12.15 10.64
CA PRO A 203 16.29 -12.94 9.45
C PRO A 203 15.86 -12.04 8.30
N LYS A 204 16.40 -12.28 7.09
CA LYS A 204 16.01 -11.50 5.89
C LYS A 204 14.51 -11.52 5.67
N GLN A 205 13.90 -12.69 5.87
CA GLN A 205 12.49 -12.94 5.64
C GLN A 205 12.03 -14.04 6.61
N GLN A 206 10.88 -13.83 7.22
CA GLN A 206 10.18 -14.82 8.03
C GLN A 206 8.75 -14.98 7.50
N MET A 207 8.31 -16.21 7.29
CA MET A 207 6.94 -16.51 6.88
C MET A 207 6.10 -16.77 8.13
N LEU A 208 5.12 -15.90 8.39
CA LEU A 208 4.21 -16.00 9.54
C LEU A 208 2.95 -16.79 9.18
N MET A 209 2.48 -16.67 7.94
CA MET A 209 1.44 -17.52 7.37
C MET A 209 1.79 -17.83 5.91
N GLY A 210 1.97 -19.10 5.57
CA GLY A 210 2.41 -19.51 4.23
C GLY A 210 2.22 -21.01 4.01
N ALA A 211 3.06 -21.63 3.18
CA ALA A 211 2.87 -23.02 2.75
C ALA A 211 2.69 -24.02 3.89
N ASP A 212 3.49 -23.93 4.95
CA ASP A 212 3.36 -24.82 6.11
C ASP A 212 1.99 -24.67 6.80
N TYR A 213 1.54 -23.44 7.02
CA TYR A 213 0.20 -23.17 7.56
C TYR A 213 -0.89 -23.74 6.67
N TRP A 214 -0.89 -23.42 5.37
CA TRP A 214 -1.98 -23.80 4.47
C TRP A 214 -2.03 -25.30 4.15
N GLN A 215 -0.88 -26.00 4.19
CA GLN A 215 -0.80 -27.42 3.83
C GLN A 215 -0.84 -28.36 5.04
N ARG A 216 -0.48 -27.89 6.23
CA ARG A 216 -0.40 -28.73 7.44
C ARG A 216 -1.30 -28.25 8.57
N VAL A 217 -1.28 -26.95 8.88
CA VAL A 217 -2.06 -26.41 10.00
C VAL A 217 -3.53 -26.28 9.63
N TYR A 218 -3.85 -25.59 8.54
CA TYR A 218 -5.24 -25.31 8.11
C TYR A 218 -6.11 -26.56 7.96
N PRO A 219 -5.65 -27.66 7.32
CA PRO A 219 -6.46 -28.88 7.22
C PRO A 219 -6.74 -29.54 8.57
N ALA A 220 -5.85 -29.37 9.55
CA ALA A 220 -5.97 -29.92 10.89
C ALA A 220 -6.81 -29.05 11.85
N LEU A 221 -7.08 -27.78 11.49
CA LEU A 221 -7.89 -26.88 12.32
C LEU A 221 -9.37 -27.27 12.31
N PRO A 222 -10.06 -27.22 13.47
CA PRO A 222 -11.51 -27.22 13.54
C PRO A 222 -12.10 -26.09 12.70
N GLU A 223 -13.27 -26.31 12.09
CA GLU A 223 -13.91 -25.32 11.19
C GLU A 223 -14.11 -23.95 11.85
N SER A 224 -14.46 -23.92 13.13
CA SER A 224 -14.64 -22.69 13.92
C SER A 224 -13.36 -21.87 14.14
N GLN A 225 -12.18 -22.47 13.93
CA GLN A 225 -10.87 -21.83 14.10
C GLN A 225 -10.23 -21.47 12.76
N ARG A 226 -10.86 -21.80 11.63
CA ARG A 226 -10.30 -21.51 10.30
C ARG A 226 -10.46 -20.03 9.96
N PRO A 227 -9.48 -19.42 9.28
CA PRO A 227 -9.64 -18.11 8.65
C PRO A 227 -10.91 -18.07 7.79
N LYS A 228 -11.63 -16.95 7.84
CA LYS A 228 -12.85 -16.71 7.05
C LYS A 228 -12.59 -16.83 5.55
N TYR A 229 -11.39 -16.47 5.11
CA TYR A 229 -10.97 -16.47 3.72
C TYR A 229 -9.85 -17.49 3.48
N GLY A 230 -10.23 -18.77 3.34
CA GLY A 230 -9.33 -19.86 2.98
C GLY A 230 -10.02 -20.92 2.12
N PRO A 231 -9.26 -21.87 1.56
CA PRO A 231 -7.80 -21.98 1.62
C PRO A 231 -7.08 -20.98 0.69
N SER A 232 -5.74 -20.94 0.79
CA SER A 232 -4.88 -20.24 -0.17
C SER A 232 -5.00 -20.82 -1.58
N PHE A 233 -5.10 -19.96 -2.60
CA PHE A 233 -5.10 -20.39 -4.00
C PHE A 233 -3.76 -21.03 -4.41
N THR A 234 -2.64 -20.51 -3.89
CA THR A 234 -1.29 -20.97 -4.23
C THR A 234 -0.74 -22.00 -3.24
N GLY A 235 -1.60 -22.53 -2.35
CA GLY A 235 -1.16 -23.40 -1.25
C GLY A 235 -0.14 -22.72 -0.32
N GLY A 236 -0.19 -21.39 -0.20
CA GLY A 236 0.70 -20.58 0.65
C GLY A 236 2.02 -20.16 0.00
N SER A 237 2.17 -20.31 -1.33
CA SER A 237 3.33 -19.80 -2.06
C SER A 237 3.22 -18.30 -2.32
N MET A 238 4.32 -17.57 -2.05
CA MET A 238 4.47 -16.14 -2.38
C MET A 238 4.43 -15.84 -3.89
N HIS A 239 4.64 -16.85 -4.72
CA HIS A 239 4.67 -16.74 -6.17
C HIS A 239 3.54 -17.56 -6.79
N TRP A 240 2.84 -16.96 -7.76
CA TRP A 240 1.87 -17.64 -8.64
C TRP A 240 2.54 -18.56 -9.67
N ARG A 241 3.59 -19.32 -9.32
CA ARG A 241 4.23 -20.24 -10.28
C ARG A 241 3.28 -21.40 -10.58
N GLY A 242 3.00 -21.65 -11.86
CA GLY A 242 2.20 -22.79 -12.31
C GLY A 242 0.71 -22.51 -12.51
N VAL A 243 0.32 -21.24 -12.70
CA VAL A 243 -0.99 -20.88 -13.30
C VAL A 243 -0.81 -20.63 -14.78
#